data_AF-A0A166P797-F1
#
_entry.id   AF-A0A166P797-F1
#
_cell.length_a   1.000
_cell.length_b   1.000
_cell.length_c   1.000
_cell.angle_alpha   90.00
_cell.angle_beta   90.00
_cell.angle_gamma   90.00
#
_symmetry.space_group_name_H-M   'P 1'
#
loop_
_entity.id
_entity.type
_entity.pdbx_description
1 polymer ?
#
loop_
_entity_poly.entity_id
_entity_poly.type
_entity_poly.pdbx_seq_one_letter_code
_entity_poly.pdbx_strand_id
1 'polypeptide(L)'
;MRGAIFPWREGNRFELLIDGPQFFPRMLVAIARAEEQVELELYLVEAGACAEAMVQALVQAAERGVRVRCLFDDYGSLAFTLTLRQRLMAAGVELRFYNLLSWRRWVGNFYRDHRKLLLVDQCLAVVGGTGVTDEFWTPGEDTSEWHEVMVEINGPLVIDWQLLFDRQWIANRHRRAWKPTAHFGLPRLPRVPAMGEGMGRVAYADARQHRDILQSLVRALNSGQRRIWLATPYFLPTWKVRRSLRRAAARGVDVRLLLTGPRTDHPSVRYAGHRYYPRLLRAGVKIFEYQPCFLHLKMVLIDDWVSIGSCNFDHWNLRFNLEANLEALDPGLTRAVAASFENDFALSQEVSLEAWKRRPLWRRVKQRVWGWVDRLVVNLLDRRG
;
A
#
# COMPACT_ATOMS: atom_id res chain seq x y z
N MET A 1 -1.97 2.21 -23.38
CA MET A 1 -0.56 1.86 -23.61
C MET A 1 -0.09 1.08 -22.40
N ARG A 2 0.48 -0.12 -22.57
CA ARG A 2 0.98 -0.92 -21.44
C ARG A 2 2.21 -0.19 -20.89
N GLY A 3 2.20 0.18 -19.60
CA GLY A 3 3.37 0.73 -18.94
C GLY A 3 4.51 -0.30 -18.91
N ALA A 4 5.71 0.16 -18.59
CA ALA A 4 6.86 -0.69 -18.42
C ALA A 4 6.61 -1.77 -17.36
N ILE A 5 7.07 -2.99 -17.58
CA ILE A 5 6.98 -4.06 -16.57
C ILE A 5 8.39 -4.35 -16.07
N PHE A 6 8.62 -4.24 -14.77
CA PHE A 6 9.91 -4.58 -14.17
C PHE A 6 10.13 -6.10 -14.15
N PRO A 7 11.37 -6.57 -14.38
CA PRO A 7 11.70 -7.99 -14.31
C PRO A 7 11.78 -8.47 -12.85
N TRP A 8 11.95 -9.77 -12.66
CA TRP A 8 12.41 -10.30 -11.38
C TRP A 8 13.92 -10.06 -11.23
N ARG A 9 14.35 -9.72 -10.01
CA ARG A 9 15.74 -9.52 -9.60
C ARG A 9 16.10 -10.55 -8.54
N GLU A 10 17.28 -11.12 -8.64
CA GLU A 10 17.86 -12.01 -7.62
C GLU A 10 18.80 -11.24 -6.68
N GLY A 11 19.28 -11.88 -5.62
CA GLY A 11 20.31 -11.33 -4.72
C GLY A 11 19.82 -10.21 -3.80
N ASN A 12 18.52 -10.15 -3.51
CA ASN A 12 17.96 -9.16 -2.59
C ASN A 12 17.87 -9.71 -1.17
N ARG A 13 17.96 -8.83 -0.18
CA ARG A 13 17.62 -9.11 1.22
C ARG A 13 16.39 -8.30 1.60
N PHE A 14 15.50 -8.93 2.35
CA PHE A 14 14.26 -8.33 2.81
C PHE A 14 14.13 -8.45 4.33
N GLU A 15 13.74 -7.38 4.98
CA GLU A 15 13.39 -7.36 6.40
C GLU A 15 11.98 -6.79 6.57
N LEU A 16 11.08 -7.56 7.18
CA LEU A 16 9.72 -7.12 7.48
C LEU A 16 9.73 -6.28 8.76
N LEU A 17 9.19 -5.07 8.68
CA LEU A 17 9.09 -4.13 9.80
C LEU A 17 7.60 -3.90 10.11
N ILE A 18 7.20 -4.17 11.35
CA ILE A 18 5.83 -4.09 11.85
C ILE A 18 5.69 -2.84 12.70
N ASP A 19 4.74 -1.99 12.32
CA ASP A 19 4.35 -0.77 13.02
C ASP A 19 5.43 0.30 13.15
N GLY A 20 4.97 1.53 13.37
CA GLY A 20 5.83 2.71 13.39
C GLY A 20 7.02 2.64 14.33
N PRO A 21 6.87 2.14 15.57
CA PRO A 21 7.99 1.98 16.48
C PRO A 21 9.14 1.12 15.92
N GLN A 22 8.87 0.18 15.01
CA GLN A 22 9.92 -0.60 14.36
C GLN A 22 10.49 0.10 13.13
N PHE A 23 9.66 0.64 12.23
CA PHE A 23 10.15 1.16 10.95
C PHE A 23 10.65 2.61 10.99
N PHE A 24 10.10 3.51 11.80
CA PHE A 24 10.57 4.91 11.81
C PHE A 24 12.00 5.06 12.33
N PRO A 25 12.40 4.43 13.45
CA PRO A 25 13.79 4.52 13.89
C PRO A 25 14.78 4.03 12.83
N ARG A 26 14.44 2.95 12.12
CA ARG A 26 15.24 2.42 10.99
C ARG A 26 15.35 3.43 9.86
N MET A 27 14.23 4.02 9.44
CA MET A 27 14.19 5.04 8.40
C MET A 27 15.01 6.29 8.78
N LEU A 28 14.86 6.79 10.01
CA LEU A 28 15.61 7.95 10.49
C LEU A 28 17.12 7.69 10.56
N VAL A 29 17.53 6.50 11.02
CA VAL A 29 18.94 6.09 11.02
C VAL A 29 19.49 6.00 9.61
N ALA A 30 18.72 5.47 8.65
CA ALA A 30 19.13 5.42 7.25
C ALA A 30 19.32 6.82 6.66
N ILE A 31 18.40 7.76 6.91
CA ILE A 31 18.52 9.16 6.48
C ILE A 31 19.73 9.85 7.13
N ALA A 32 19.97 9.59 8.42
CA ALA A 32 21.10 10.14 9.15
C ALA A 32 22.46 9.62 8.62
N ARG A 33 22.49 8.41 8.08
CA ARG A 33 23.69 7.79 7.50
C ARG A 33 23.87 8.03 5.99
N ALA A 34 22.88 8.63 5.34
CA ALA A 34 22.94 8.88 3.91
C ALA A 34 24.16 9.75 3.54
N GLU A 35 24.84 9.38 2.45
CA GLU A 35 26.04 10.04 1.95
C GLU A 35 25.80 10.77 0.60
N GLU A 36 24.95 10.23 -0.26
CA GLU A 36 24.74 10.75 -1.61
C GLU A 36 23.33 11.30 -1.83
N GLN A 37 22.30 10.52 -1.49
CA GLN A 37 20.92 10.89 -1.76
C GLN A 37 19.90 10.27 -0.80
N VAL A 38 18.83 11.03 -0.57
CA VAL A 38 17.61 10.57 0.10
C VAL A 38 16.41 10.96 -0.75
N GLU A 39 15.52 10.01 -1.00
CA GLU A 39 14.29 10.24 -1.76
C GLU A 39 13.11 9.71 -0.99
N LEU A 40 12.11 10.56 -0.76
CA LEU A 40 10.94 10.24 0.03
C LEU A 40 9.68 10.53 -0.78
N GLU A 41 8.85 9.52 -0.97
CA GLU A 41 7.56 9.58 -1.64
C GLU A 41 6.45 9.13 -0.69
N LEU A 42 5.48 10.00 -0.42
CA LEU A 42 4.41 9.75 0.56
C LEU A 42 3.08 10.35 0.13
N TYR A 43 1.99 9.70 0.54
CA TYR A 43 0.63 10.25 0.40
C TYR A 43 0.27 11.15 1.57
N LEU A 44 0.32 10.60 2.78
CA LEU A 44 -0.17 11.22 4.00
C LEU A 44 1.01 11.79 4.78
N VAL A 45 1.05 13.11 4.89
CA VAL A 45 2.05 13.84 5.67
C VAL A 45 1.32 14.94 6.43
N GLU A 46 1.38 14.89 7.75
CA GLU A 46 0.66 15.84 8.61
C GLU A 46 1.61 16.39 9.67
N ALA A 47 1.44 17.65 10.09
CA ALA A 47 2.25 18.18 11.17
C ALA A 47 1.96 17.45 12.48
N GLY A 48 3.03 17.14 13.21
CA GLY A 48 3.00 16.32 14.42
C GLY A 48 4.42 15.98 14.85
N ALA A 49 4.56 15.26 15.95
CA ALA A 49 5.87 14.83 16.46
C ALA A 49 6.61 13.93 15.46
N CYS A 50 5.89 13.05 14.75
CA CYS A 50 6.44 12.22 13.69
C CYS A 50 7.05 13.07 12.56
N ALA A 51 6.31 14.08 12.09
CA ALA A 51 6.76 14.93 11.00
C ALA A 51 7.92 15.82 11.40
N GLU A 52 7.94 16.30 12.64
CA GLU A 52 9.07 17.05 13.19
C GLU A 52 10.36 16.22 13.16
N ALA A 53 10.31 14.97 13.65
CA ALA A 53 11.46 14.06 13.62
C ALA A 53 11.95 13.76 12.20
N MET A 54 11.01 13.47 11.28
CA MET A 54 11.32 13.22 9.87
C MET A 54 11.93 14.45 9.19
N VAL A 55 11.32 15.63 9.36
CA VAL A 55 11.82 16.89 8.78
C VAL A 55 13.20 17.22 9.33
N GLN A 56 13.43 17.05 10.63
CA GLN A 56 14.74 17.26 11.23
C GLN A 56 15.81 16.37 10.60
N ALA A 57 15.54 15.07 10.43
CA ALA A 57 16.50 14.15 9.82
C ALA A 57 16.81 14.52 8.36
N LEU A 58 15.79 14.90 7.58
CA LEU A 58 15.95 15.32 6.19
C LEU A 58 16.72 16.65 6.06
N VAL A 59 16.44 17.62 6.94
CA VAL A 59 17.17 18.89 7.01
C VAL A 59 18.65 18.62 7.32
N GLN A 60 18.93 17.81 8.35
CA GLN A 60 20.31 17.47 8.71
C GLN A 60 21.04 16.74 7.58
N ALA A 61 20.36 15.89 6.81
CA ALA A 61 20.96 15.26 5.64
C ALA A 61 21.31 16.30 4.56
N ALA A 62 20.38 17.19 4.24
CA ALA A 62 20.60 18.25 3.24
C ALA A 62 21.73 19.21 3.65
N GLU A 63 21.82 19.59 4.93
CA GLU A 63 22.89 20.45 5.47
C GLU A 63 24.28 19.80 5.39
N ARG A 64 24.37 18.46 5.39
CA ARG A 64 25.62 17.72 5.12
C ARG A 64 25.98 17.65 3.63
N GLY A 65 25.13 18.17 2.74
CA GLY A 65 25.33 18.13 1.29
C GLY A 65 24.70 16.93 0.58
N VAL A 66 23.92 16.10 1.29
CA VAL A 66 23.18 14.97 0.69
C VAL A 66 22.05 15.53 -0.18
N ARG A 67 21.85 14.97 -1.39
CA ARG A 67 20.72 15.39 -2.24
C ARG A 67 19.41 14.81 -1.70
N VAL A 68 18.53 15.66 -1.20
CA VAL A 68 17.23 15.24 -0.65
C VAL A 68 16.08 15.64 -1.57
N ARG A 69 15.26 14.66 -2.00
CA ARG A 69 14.06 14.87 -2.82
C ARG A 69 12.81 14.33 -2.13
N CYS A 70 11.84 15.20 -1.88
CA CYS A 70 10.55 14.84 -1.27
C CYS A 70 9.41 15.04 -2.27
N LEU A 71 8.67 13.97 -2.57
CA LEU A 71 7.48 13.98 -3.40
C LEU A 71 6.25 13.59 -2.57
N PHE A 72 5.41 14.56 -2.23
CA PHE A 72 4.22 14.31 -1.42
C PHE A 72 2.93 14.47 -2.23
N ASP A 73 1.87 13.74 -1.91
CA ASP A 73 0.56 14.02 -2.50
C ASP A 73 -0.03 15.34 -1.96
N ASP A 74 -0.54 16.20 -2.84
CA ASP A 74 -1.09 17.49 -2.41
C ASP A 74 -2.31 17.38 -1.49
N TYR A 75 -3.20 16.41 -1.75
CA TYR A 75 -4.39 16.22 -0.92
C TYR A 75 -4.04 15.58 0.42
N GLY A 76 -3.21 14.54 0.41
CA GLY A 76 -2.79 13.87 1.64
C GLY A 76 -1.81 14.69 2.49
N SER A 77 -1.31 15.82 1.98
CA SER A 77 -0.40 16.71 2.71
C SER A 77 -1.00 18.07 3.04
N LEU A 78 -2.33 18.21 3.04
CA LEU A 78 -2.99 19.48 3.40
C LEU A 78 -2.68 19.94 4.83
N ALA A 79 -2.50 18.99 5.77
CA ALA A 79 -2.13 19.27 7.15
C ALA A 79 -0.61 19.40 7.38
N PHE A 80 0.22 19.23 6.34
CA PHE A 80 1.65 19.53 6.43
C PHE A 80 1.88 21.04 6.40
N THR A 81 2.25 21.63 7.54
CA THR A 81 2.26 23.10 7.73
C THR A 81 3.25 23.83 6.83
N LEU A 82 2.98 25.11 6.55
CA LEU A 82 3.90 25.97 5.79
C LEU A 82 5.27 26.09 6.46
N THR A 83 5.32 26.12 7.80
CA THR A 83 6.56 26.19 8.57
C THR A 83 7.47 24.98 8.31
N LEU A 84 6.92 23.76 8.34
CA LEU A 84 7.69 22.54 8.04
C LEU A 84 8.18 22.52 6.59
N ARG A 85 7.32 22.92 5.64
CA ARG A 85 7.70 23.06 4.22
C ARG A 85 8.85 24.04 4.02
N GLN A 86 8.78 25.20 4.67
CA GLN A 86 9.81 26.24 4.57
C GLN A 86 11.13 25.78 5.17
N ARG A 87 11.10 25.05 6.28
CA ARG A 87 12.31 24.45 6.89
C ARG A 87 13.01 23.48 5.92
N LEU A 88 12.27 22.57 5.29
CA LEU A 88 12.82 21.68 4.27
C LEU A 88 13.46 22.46 3.11
N MET A 89 12.71 23.40 2.52
CA MET A 89 13.19 24.17 1.37
C MET A 89 14.40 25.06 1.71
N ALA A 90 14.43 25.66 2.91
CA ALA A 90 15.54 26.48 3.37
C ALA A 90 16.83 25.67 3.56
N ALA A 91 16.72 24.40 3.95
CA ALA A 91 17.86 23.48 4.04
C ALA A 91 18.34 22.93 2.68
N GLY A 92 17.67 23.29 1.57
CA GLY A 92 18.02 22.81 0.23
C GLY A 92 17.30 21.52 -0.20
N VAL A 93 16.32 21.04 0.57
CA VAL A 93 15.49 19.89 0.16
C VAL A 93 14.61 20.28 -1.03
N GLU A 94 14.66 19.48 -2.10
CA GLU A 94 13.73 19.62 -3.22
C GLU A 94 12.36 19.06 -2.81
N LEU A 95 11.38 19.93 -2.60
CA LEU A 95 10.01 19.52 -2.23
C LEU A 95 9.04 19.72 -3.42
N ARG A 96 8.31 18.66 -3.78
CA ARG A 96 7.25 18.69 -4.81
C ARG A 96 5.96 18.06 -4.30
N PHE A 97 4.85 18.57 -4.82
CA PHE A 97 3.52 18.06 -4.54
C PHE A 97 2.90 17.44 -5.79
N TYR A 98 2.37 16.22 -5.68
CA TYR A 98 1.68 15.52 -6.76
C TYR A 98 0.25 16.02 -6.93
N ASN A 99 -0.12 16.29 -8.18
CA ASN A 99 -1.47 16.67 -8.64
C ASN A 99 -2.20 17.67 -7.73
N LEU A 100 -1.68 18.91 -7.69
CA LEU A 100 -2.27 20.02 -6.94
C LEU A 100 -3.79 20.11 -7.13
N LEU A 101 -4.51 20.24 -6.02
CA LEU A 101 -5.95 20.38 -6.00
C LEU A 101 -6.37 21.61 -6.79
N SER A 102 -7.36 21.44 -7.66
CA SER A 102 -7.89 22.53 -8.46
C SER A 102 -9.40 22.46 -8.54
N TRP A 103 -10.06 23.57 -8.17
CA TRP A 103 -11.52 23.72 -8.31
C TRP A 103 -11.99 23.56 -9.76
N ARG A 104 -11.10 23.81 -10.74
CA ARG A 104 -11.39 23.64 -12.18
C ARG A 104 -11.36 22.17 -12.62
N ARG A 105 -10.80 21.25 -11.82
CA ARG A 105 -10.48 19.87 -12.22
C ARG A 105 -11.28 18.84 -11.43
N TRP A 106 -12.60 18.78 -11.66
CA TRP A 106 -13.54 17.81 -11.08
C TRP A 106 -12.97 16.38 -10.91
N VAL A 107 -13.03 15.55 -11.95
CA VAL A 107 -12.57 14.15 -11.88
C VAL A 107 -11.04 14.06 -11.81
N GLY A 108 -10.34 15.09 -12.30
CA GLY A 108 -8.88 15.15 -12.29
C GLY A 108 -8.28 15.18 -10.89
N ASN A 109 -9.02 15.65 -9.88
CA ASN A 109 -8.59 15.65 -8.49
C ASN A 109 -8.57 14.25 -7.86
N PHE A 110 -9.26 13.25 -8.42
CA PHE A 110 -9.24 11.89 -7.85
C PHE A 110 -7.93 11.14 -8.09
N TYR A 111 -7.10 11.57 -9.05
CA TYR A 111 -5.79 10.98 -9.26
C TYR A 111 -4.85 11.39 -8.13
N ARG A 112 -4.35 10.42 -7.36
CA ARG A 112 -3.53 10.63 -6.18
C ARG A 112 -2.30 9.72 -6.20
N ASP A 113 -1.19 10.21 -5.64
CA ASP A 113 -0.03 9.36 -5.42
C ASP A 113 -0.16 8.67 -4.06
N HIS A 114 -0.39 7.37 -4.11
CA HIS A 114 -0.53 6.54 -2.91
C HIS A 114 0.71 5.69 -2.67
N ARG A 115 1.84 5.93 -3.32
CA ARG A 115 3.08 5.21 -2.98
C ARG A 115 3.66 5.68 -1.64
N LYS A 116 4.47 4.80 -1.05
CA LYS A 116 5.21 5.00 0.20
C LYS A 116 6.58 4.40 0.03
N LEU A 117 7.56 5.25 -0.20
CA LEU A 117 8.89 4.84 -0.61
C LEU A 117 9.91 5.77 0.02
N LEU A 118 10.87 5.20 0.73
CA LEU A 118 12.14 5.83 1.07
C LEU A 118 13.24 5.14 0.30
N LEU A 119 14.08 5.89 -0.40
CA LEU A 119 15.32 5.41 -1.03
C LEU A 119 16.50 6.15 -0.42
N VAL A 120 17.57 5.41 -0.12
CA VAL A 120 18.82 5.97 0.40
C VAL A 120 19.98 5.41 -0.41
N ASP A 121 20.81 6.31 -0.95
CA ASP A 121 22.08 6.02 -1.66
C ASP A 121 22.01 4.92 -2.73
N GLN A 122 20.83 4.75 -3.35
CA GLN A 122 20.55 3.71 -4.36
C GLN A 122 20.82 2.27 -3.88
N CYS A 123 21.02 2.07 -2.59
CA CYS A 123 21.42 0.80 -1.98
C CYS A 123 20.35 0.24 -1.02
N LEU A 124 19.48 1.12 -0.49
CA LEU A 124 18.40 0.81 0.42
C LEU A 124 17.07 1.34 -0.11
N ALA A 125 16.03 0.51 -0.03
CA ALA A 125 14.64 0.95 -0.18
C ALA A 125 13.81 0.52 1.05
N VAL A 126 12.91 1.37 1.52
CA VAL A 126 11.89 1.02 2.52
C VAL A 126 10.52 1.30 1.91
N VAL A 127 9.70 0.25 1.76
CA VAL A 127 8.41 0.31 1.04
C VAL A 127 7.27 -0.30 1.84
N GLY A 128 6.05 0.21 1.69
CA GLY A 128 4.90 -0.34 2.42
C GLY A 128 3.70 0.59 2.41
N GLY A 129 3.07 0.76 3.57
CA GLY A 129 1.80 1.48 3.70
C GLY A 129 1.81 2.78 4.51
N THR A 130 2.94 3.17 5.11
CA THR A 130 3.01 4.24 6.14
C THR A 130 2.68 5.67 5.66
N GLY A 131 2.09 6.46 6.55
CA GLY A 131 2.13 7.92 6.49
C GLY A 131 3.27 8.49 7.34
N VAL A 132 3.40 9.80 7.37
CA VAL A 132 4.16 10.54 8.39
C VAL A 132 3.14 11.34 9.20
N THR A 133 2.59 10.68 10.22
CA THR A 133 1.58 11.22 11.14
C THR A 133 1.74 10.56 12.52
N ASP A 134 1.21 11.18 13.56
CA ASP A 134 1.38 10.72 14.94
C ASP A 134 0.60 9.42 15.23
N GLU A 135 -0.42 9.11 14.44
CA GLU A 135 -1.15 7.84 14.53
C GLU A 135 -0.32 6.63 14.10
N PHE A 136 0.65 6.83 13.19
CA PHE A 136 1.62 5.79 12.86
C PHE A 136 2.73 5.71 13.89
N TRP A 137 3.19 6.83 14.43
CA TRP A 137 4.27 6.86 15.41
C TRP A 137 4.42 8.20 16.10
N THR A 138 4.64 8.17 17.40
CA THR A 138 5.16 9.31 18.16
C THR A 138 6.57 8.97 18.64
N PRO A 139 7.59 9.83 18.40
CA PRO A 139 8.96 9.56 18.86
C PRO A 139 9.05 9.24 20.35
N GLY A 140 9.65 8.09 20.66
CA GLY A 140 9.80 7.59 22.04
C GLY A 140 8.67 6.69 22.53
N GLU A 141 7.59 6.53 21.76
CA GLU A 141 6.50 5.60 22.06
C GLU A 141 6.72 4.24 21.40
N ASP A 142 6.42 3.17 22.13
CA ASP A 142 6.51 1.77 21.67
C ASP A 142 5.17 1.24 21.10
N THR A 143 4.17 2.12 20.95
CA THR A 143 2.83 1.76 20.44
C THR A 143 2.45 2.59 19.23
N SER A 144 1.56 2.04 18.39
CA SER A 144 1.01 2.68 17.20
C SER A 144 -0.52 2.57 17.22
N GLU A 145 -1.22 3.63 16.81
CA GLU A 145 -2.68 3.57 16.62
C GLU A 145 -3.06 2.88 15.32
N TRP A 146 -2.14 2.85 14.35
CA TRP A 146 -2.30 2.21 13.05
C TRP A 146 -1.38 1.00 12.94
N HIS A 147 -1.97 -0.17 12.71
CA HIS A 147 -1.21 -1.38 12.44
C HIS A 147 -0.81 -1.43 10.96
N GLU A 148 0.48 -1.35 10.66
CA GLU A 148 1.04 -1.25 9.31
C GLU A 148 2.32 -2.07 9.14
N VAL A 149 2.63 -2.46 7.90
CA VAL A 149 3.91 -3.06 7.54
C VAL A 149 4.71 -2.19 6.58
N MET A 150 6.02 -2.20 6.78
CA MET A 150 7.03 -1.76 5.83
C MET A 150 8.01 -2.91 5.56
N VAL A 151 8.71 -2.86 4.43
CA VAL A 151 9.78 -3.81 4.09
C VAL A 151 11.02 -3.02 3.76
N GLU A 152 12.09 -3.30 4.50
CA GLU A 152 13.45 -2.83 4.18
C GLU A 152 14.06 -3.78 3.13
N ILE A 153 14.64 -3.21 2.09
CA ILE A 153 15.14 -3.91 0.92
C ILE A 153 16.57 -3.46 0.64
N ASN A 154 17.48 -4.42 0.53
CA ASN A 154 18.84 -4.21 0.07
C ASN A 154 19.10 -5.11 -1.15
N GLY A 155 19.78 -4.60 -2.17
CA GLY A 155 20.17 -5.37 -3.36
C GLY A 155 19.67 -4.80 -4.69
N PRO A 156 19.81 -5.55 -5.79
CA PRO A 156 19.56 -5.03 -7.15
C PRO A 156 18.15 -4.48 -7.39
N LEU A 157 17.15 -4.90 -6.60
CA LEU A 157 15.78 -4.40 -6.70
C LEU A 157 15.64 -2.91 -6.37
N VAL A 158 16.56 -2.34 -5.58
CA VAL A 158 16.52 -0.92 -5.21
C VAL A 158 16.59 -0.01 -6.45
N ILE A 159 17.31 -0.43 -7.49
CA ILE A 159 17.39 0.32 -8.76
C ILE A 159 16.03 0.35 -9.50
N ASP A 160 15.24 -0.72 -9.43
CA ASP A 160 13.91 -0.71 -10.06
C ASP A 160 12.95 0.25 -9.31
N TRP A 161 13.09 0.36 -7.98
CA TRP A 161 12.38 1.36 -7.18
C TRP A 161 12.84 2.79 -7.49
N GLN A 162 14.15 3.00 -7.62
CA GLN A 162 14.76 4.27 -8.03
C GLN A 162 14.19 4.76 -9.37
N LEU A 163 14.16 3.88 -10.38
CA LEU A 163 13.57 4.18 -11.69
C LEU A 163 12.09 4.56 -11.59
N LEU A 164 11.33 3.89 -10.72
CA LEU A 164 9.92 4.19 -10.53
C LEU A 164 9.71 5.57 -9.87
N PHE A 165 10.54 5.93 -8.88
CA PHE A 165 10.53 7.26 -8.27
C PHE A 165 10.91 8.33 -9.29
N ASP A 166 12.04 8.18 -9.97
CA ASP A 166 12.56 9.17 -10.92
C ASP A 166 11.59 9.48 -12.04
N ARG A 167 10.90 8.45 -12.53
CA ARG A 167 9.83 8.61 -13.52
C ARG A 167 8.75 9.55 -13.04
N GLN A 168 8.26 9.36 -11.81
CA GLN A 168 7.24 10.25 -11.26
C GLN A 168 7.81 11.62 -10.91
N TRP A 169 9.04 11.69 -10.41
CA TRP A 169 9.72 12.94 -10.09
C TRP A 169 9.82 13.86 -11.31
N ILE A 170 10.28 13.32 -12.45
CA ILE A 170 10.42 14.05 -13.72
C ILE A 170 9.04 14.43 -14.26
N ALA A 171 8.10 13.49 -14.24
CA ALA A 171 6.72 13.70 -14.64
C ALA A 171 6.03 14.85 -13.90
N ASN A 172 6.29 14.98 -12.60
CA ASN A 172 5.63 15.96 -11.75
C ASN A 172 6.08 17.41 -12.01
N ARG A 173 7.04 17.65 -12.90
CA ARG A 173 7.37 19.01 -13.38
C ARG A 173 6.20 19.66 -14.12
N HIS A 174 5.35 18.86 -14.75
CA HIS A 174 4.13 19.33 -15.40
C HIS A 174 2.97 19.18 -14.40
N ARG A 175 2.30 20.28 -14.03
CA ARG A 175 1.22 20.36 -12.99
C ARG A 175 -0.06 19.53 -13.30
N ARG A 176 0.01 18.46 -14.08
CA ARG A 176 -1.14 17.67 -14.56
C ARG A 176 -1.07 16.25 -14.03
N ALA A 177 -2.24 15.61 -13.89
CA ALA A 177 -2.30 14.18 -13.61
C ALA A 177 -1.50 13.45 -14.68
N TRP A 178 -0.51 12.68 -14.23
CA TRP A 178 0.47 12.12 -15.13
C TRP A 178 -0.16 11.11 -16.10
N LYS A 179 0.30 11.17 -17.36
CA LYS A 179 0.00 10.17 -18.38
C LYS A 179 1.33 9.63 -18.89
N PRO A 180 1.55 8.31 -18.85
CA PRO A 180 2.80 7.74 -19.33
C PRO A 180 3.00 8.04 -20.82
N THR A 181 4.17 8.59 -21.15
CA THR A 181 4.75 8.54 -22.50
C THR A 181 6.01 7.66 -22.46
N ALA A 182 6.07 6.69 -23.38
CA ALA A 182 7.26 5.97 -23.86
C ALA A 182 7.77 4.71 -23.10
N HIS A 183 8.71 4.06 -23.79
CA HIS A 183 9.00 2.63 -23.94
C HIS A 183 10.17 2.14 -23.05
N PHE A 184 9.88 1.36 -22.01
CA PHE A 184 10.88 0.57 -21.28
C PHE A 184 10.20 -0.64 -20.60
N GLY A 185 10.96 -1.61 -20.10
CA GLY A 185 10.42 -2.80 -19.43
C GLY A 185 9.81 -3.87 -20.37
N LEU A 186 9.26 -4.93 -19.78
CA LEU A 186 8.74 -6.08 -20.52
C LEU A 186 7.34 -5.81 -21.14
N PRO A 187 7.00 -6.42 -22.28
CA PRO A 187 5.69 -6.24 -22.93
C PRO A 187 4.54 -7.01 -22.24
N ARG A 188 4.89 -7.96 -21.36
CA ARG A 188 3.99 -8.84 -20.61
C ARG A 188 4.60 -9.15 -19.25
N LEU A 189 3.76 -9.47 -18.28
CA LEU A 189 4.23 -9.90 -16.96
C LEU A 189 5.21 -11.07 -17.10
N PRO A 190 6.40 -11.01 -16.47
CA PRO A 190 7.34 -12.12 -16.50
C PRO A 190 6.71 -13.34 -15.83
N ARG A 191 7.19 -14.53 -16.21
CA ARG A 191 6.86 -15.76 -15.48
C ARG A 191 7.36 -15.61 -14.04
N VAL A 192 6.57 -16.09 -13.09
CA VAL A 192 7.00 -16.17 -11.68
C VAL A 192 8.06 -17.26 -11.62
N PRO A 193 9.25 -17.01 -11.04
CA PRO A 193 10.24 -18.05 -10.79
C PRO A 193 9.61 -19.19 -10.01
N ALA A 194 10.03 -20.44 -10.26
CA ALA A 194 9.47 -21.59 -9.56
C ALA A 194 9.74 -21.52 -8.05
N MET A 195 10.96 -21.15 -7.70
CA MET A 195 11.44 -20.86 -6.35
C MET A 195 12.63 -19.89 -6.46
N GLY A 196 12.95 -19.21 -5.37
CA GLY A 196 14.18 -18.43 -5.25
C GLY A 196 14.30 -17.83 -3.86
N GLU A 197 15.54 -17.68 -3.41
CA GLU A 197 15.89 -16.90 -2.23
C GLU A 197 16.29 -15.49 -2.68
N GLY A 198 15.80 -14.47 -2.00
CA GLY A 198 16.08 -13.08 -2.39
C GLY A 198 15.54 -12.66 -3.76
N MET A 199 14.52 -13.35 -4.30
CA MET A 199 13.89 -12.96 -5.56
C MET A 199 12.84 -11.88 -5.32
N GLY A 200 12.96 -10.74 -6.00
CA GLY A 200 12.05 -9.62 -5.85
C GLY A 200 11.68 -8.96 -7.17
N ARG A 201 10.53 -8.27 -7.20
CA ARG A 201 10.08 -7.48 -8.34
C ARG A 201 9.22 -6.31 -7.89
N VAL A 202 9.38 -5.18 -8.55
CA VAL A 202 8.49 -4.02 -8.40
C VAL A 202 7.23 -4.26 -9.26
N ALA A 203 6.07 -4.28 -8.62
CA ALA A 203 4.78 -4.28 -9.31
C ALA A 203 4.05 -2.99 -8.99
N TYR A 204 3.60 -2.28 -10.02
CA TYR A 204 2.97 -0.98 -9.82
C TYR A 204 1.66 -0.84 -10.59
N ALA A 205 0.85 0.13 -10.17
CA ALA A 205 -0.35 0.56 -10.88
C ALA A 205 -0.27 2.06 -11.13
N ASP A 206 -0.55 2.46 -12.37
CA ASP A 206 -0.64 3.86 -12.78
C ASP A 206 -2.09 4.15 -13.12
N ALA A 207 -2.97 4.15 -12.12
CA ALA A 207 -4.40 4.31 -12.33
C ALA A 207 -4.97 3.30 -13.37
N ARG A 208 -5.71 3.78 -14.38
CA ARG A 208 -6.23 2.92 -15.47
C ARG A 208 -5.17 2.51 -16.48
N GLN A 209 -4.01 3.15 -16.48
CA GLN A 209 -3.00 3.06 -17.53
C GLN A 209 -2.11 1.83 -17.34
N HIS A 210 -1.88 1.41 -16.09
CA HIS A 210 -1.05 0.25 -15.76
C HIS A 210 -1.63 -0.52 -14.57
N ARG A 211 -1.64 -1.86 -14.62
CA ARG A 211 -2.38 -2.72 -13.67
C ARG A 211 -1.63 -4.01 -13.32
N ASP A 212 -0.33 -3.93 -13.12
CA ASP A 212 0.47 -5.14 -12.86
C ASP A 212 0.09 -5.79 -11.55
N ILE A 213 -0.09 -4.99 -10.49
CA ILE A 213 -0.49 -5.48 -9.16
C ILE A 213 -1.75 -6.36 -9.23
N LEU A 214 -2.81 -5.87 -9.88
CA LEU A 214 -4.06 -6.64 -10.03
C LEU A 214 -3.86 -7.91 -10.87
N GLN A 215 -3.09 -7.84 -11.95
CA GLN A 215 -2.85 -8.98 -12.83
C GLN A 215 -2.05 -10.07 -12.11
N SER A 216 -1.00 -9.70 -11.39
CA SER A 216 -0.22 -10.59 -10.54
C SER A 216 -1.06 -11.23 -9.46
N LEU A 217 -1.85 -10.43 -8.72
CA LEU A 217 -2.72 -10.93 -7.66
C LEU A 217 -3.70 -11.97 -8.22
N VAL A 218 -4.40 -11.66 -9.32
CA VAL A 218 -5.36 -12.60 -9.92
C VAL A 218 -4.66 -13.86 -10.42
N ARG A 219 -3.45 -13.74 -11.00
CA ARG A 219 -2.64 -14.90 -11.41
C ARG A 219 -2.31 -15.78 -10.20
N ALA A 220 -1.77 -15.20 -9.12
CA ALA A 220 -1.39 -15.91 -7.91
C ALA A 220 -2.60 -16.56 -7.22
N LEU A 221 -3.73 -15.86 -7.08
CA LEU A 221 -4.96 -16.41 -6.51
C LEU A 221 -5.50 -17.62 -7.30
N ASN A 222 -5.30 -17.64 -8.62
CA ASN A 222 -5.74 -18.74 -9.46
C ASN A 222 -4.78 -19.93 -9.41
N SER A 223 -3.47 -19.71 -9.19
CA SER A 223 -2.46 -20.75 -9.14
C SER A 223 -2.17 -21.30 -7.74
N GLY A 224 -2.55 -20.58 -6.68
CA GLY A 224 -2.30 -20.98 -5.28
C GLY A 224 -2.93 -22.33 -4.93
N GLN A 225 -2.18 -23.14 -4.17
CA GLN A 225 -2.47 -24.54 -3.89
C GLN A 225 -2.67 -24.85 -2.39
N ARG A 226 -1.90 -24.20 -1.49
CA ARG A 226 -1.90 -24.52 -0.06
C ARG A 226 -2.62 -23.45 0.75
N ARG A 227 -2.21 -22.18 0.63
CA ARG A 227 -2.75 -21.07 1.41
C ARG A 227 -2.89 -19.78 0.60
N ILE A 228 -3.91 -19.00 0.94
CA ILE A 228 -4.14 -17.64 0.43
C ILE A 228 -4.56 -16.77 1.61
N TRP A 229 -3.66 -15.96 2.14
CA TRP A 229 -3.92 -15.00 3.20
C TRP A 229 -3.79 -13.59 2.64
N LEU A 230 -4.77 -12.73 2.93
CA LEU A 230 -4.84 -11.37 2.39
C LEU A 230 -5.29 -10.41 3.48
N ALA A 231 -4.49 -9.36 3.70
CA ALA A 231 -4.83 -8.21 4.52
C ALA A 231 -5.13 -6.98 3.66
N THR A 232 -6.17 -6.24 4.00
CA THR A 232 -6.47 -4.93 3.42
C THR A 232 -7.32 -4.08 4.36
N PRO A 233 -7.05 -2.76 4.48
CA PRO A 233 -7.90 -1.88 5.26
C PRO A 233 -9.31 -1.72 4.67
N TYR A 234 -9.41 -1.82 3.34
CA TYR A 234 -10.60 -1.45 2.59
C TYR A 234 -11.03 -2.58 1.66
N PHE A 235 -11.86 -3.49 2.18
CA PHE A 235 -12.30 -4.65 1.42
C PHE A 235 -13.39 -4.33 0.38
N LEU A 236 -12.99 -3.69 -0.71
CA LEU A 236 -13.80 -3.44 -1.90
C LEU A 236 -13.19 -4.10 -3.15
N PRO A 237 -12.98 -5.45 -3.13
CA PRO A 237 -12.27 -6.15 -4.18
C PRO A 237 -13.03 -6.16 -5.51
N THR A 238 -12.32 -6.25 -6.63
CA THR A 238 -12.92 -6.43 -7.96
C THR A 238 -13.67 -7.77 -8.09
N TRP A 239 -14.56 -7.89 -9.08
CA TRP A 239 -15.25 -9.17 -9.34
C TRP A 239 -14.28 -10.32 -9.62
N LYS A 240 -13.17 -10.05 -10.33
CA LYS A 240 -12.13 -11.04 -10.64
C LYS A 240 -11.51 -11.60 -9.36
N VAL A 241 -11.07 -10.73 -8.44
CA VAL A 241 -10.51 -11.11 -7.13
C VAL A 241 -11.52 -11.93 -6.33
N ARG A 242 -12.77 -11.46 -6.20
CA ARG A 242 -13.83 -12.20 -5.47
C ARG A 242 -14.09 -13.59 -6.06
N ARG A 243 -14.09 -13.71 -7.40
CA ARG A 243 -14.29 -14.99 -8.08
C ARG A 243 -13.13 -15.93 -7.83
N SER A 244 -11.90 -15.44 -7.88
CA SER A 244 -10.69 -16.23 -7.62
C SER A 244 -10.63 -16.72 -6.18
N LEU A 245 -10.88 -15.86 -5.18
CA LEU A 245 -10.95 -16.26 -3.76
C LEU A 245 -11.97 -17.37 -3.52
N ARG A 246 -13.19 -17.22 -4.03
CA ARG A 246 -14.24 -18.25 -3.91
C ARG A 246 -13.86 -19.56 -4.58
N ARG A 247 -13.21 -19.49 -5.75
CA ARG A 247 -12.76 -20.69 -6.47
C ARG A 247 -11.63 -21.40 -5.73
N ALA A 248 -10.69 -20.66 -5.14
CA ALA A 248 -9.62 -21.25 -4.36
C ALA A 248 -10.15 -21.96 -3.12
N ALA A 249 -11.04 -21.31 -2.36
CA ALA A 249 -11.68 -21.94 -1.21
C ALA A 249 -12.48 -23.19 -1.61
N ALA A 250 -13.21 -23.15 -2.73
CA ALA A 250 -13.92 -24.32 -3.26
C ALA A 250 -13.00 -25.46 -3.74
N ARG A 251 -11.71 -25.19 -4.01
CA ARG A 251 -10.69 -26.22 -4.29
C ARG A 251 -10.08 -26.82 -3.01
N GLY A 252 -10.47 -26.34 -1.82
CA GLY A 252 -9.90 -26.77 -0.54
C GLY A 252 -8.66 -26.01 -0.09
N VAL A 253 -8.29 -24.92 -0.78
CA VAL A 253 -7.18 -24.04 -0.35
C VAL A 253 -7.58 -23.30 0.93
N ASP A 254 -6.68 -23.14 1.91
CA ASP A 254 -6.95 -22.35 3.11
C ASP A 254 -6.94 -20.86 2.78
N VAL A 255 -8.13 -20.28 2.59
CA VAL A 255 -8.31 -18.87 2.25
C VAL A 255 -8.74 -18.09 3.48
N ARG A 256 -7.90 -17.15 3.93
CA ARG A 256 -8.16 -16.27 5.08
C ARG A 256 -8.04 -14.80 4.69
N LEU A 257 -9.00 -14.00 5.13
CA LEU A 257 -8.98 -12.55 4.96
C LEU A 257 -8.80 -11.90 6.34
N LEU A 258 -7.79 -11.06 6.49
CA LEU A 258 -7.58 -10.19 7.64
C LEU A 258 -8.06 -8.78 7.26
N LEU A 259 -9.15 -8.33 7.87
CA LEU A 259 -9.85 -7.11 7.49
C LEU A 259 -9.98 -6.17 8.69
N THR A 260 -10.22 -4.89 8.41
CA THR A 260 -10.42 -3.89 9.46
C THR A 260 -11.68 -4.16 10.28
N GLY A 261 -11.49 -4.20 11.61
CA GLY A 261 -12.59 -4.27 12.57
C GLY A 261 -13.26 -2.92 12.82
N PRO A 262 -13.88 -2.74 14.00
CA PRO A 262 -14.64 -1.53 14.31
C PRO A 262 -13.83 -0.23 14.37
N ARG A 263 -12.53 -0.32 14.68
CA ARG A 263 -11.61 0.82 14.71
C ARG A 263 -11.11 1.10 13.28
N THR A 264 -11.60 2.19 12.68
CA THR A 264 -11.26 2.59 11.31
C THR A 264 -11.53 4.08 11.11
N ASP A 265 -10.67 4.72 10.33
CA ASP A 265 -10.84 6.07 9.79
C ASP A 265 -12.04 6.20 8.81
N HIS A 266 -12.42 5.09 8.15
CA HIS A 266 -13.49 5.06 7.15
C HIS A 266 -14.57 4.00 7.45
N PRO A 267 -15.45 4.25 8.45
CA PRO A 267 -16.52 3.31 8.81
C PRO A 267 -17.45 2.95 7.65
N SER A 268 -17.73 3.89 6.75
CA SER A 268 -18.60 3.69 5.58
C SER A 268 -18.04 2.64 4.62
N VAL A 269 -16.73 2.67 4.36
CA VAL A 269 -16.03 1.73 3.47
C VAL A 269 -16.08 0.33 4.05
N ARG A 270 -15.85 0.19 5.36
CA ARG A 270 -16.03 -1.08 6.06
C ARG A 270 -17.43 -1.67 5.85
N TYR A 271 -18.49 -0.88 6.09
CA TYR A 271 -19.87 -1.33 5.86
C TYR A 271 -20.18 -1.65 4.39
N ALA A 272 -19.54 -0.98 3.43
CA ALA A 272 -19.67 -1.31 2.02
C ALA A 272 -19.02 -2.66 1.70
N GLY A 273 -17.86 -2.97 2.28
CA GLY A 273 -17.16 -4.26 2.11
C GLY A 273 -17.94 -5.46 2.64
N HIS A 274 -18.65 -5.27 3.76
CA HIS A 274 -19.52 -6.28 4.40
C HIS A 274 -20.50 -6.96 3.43
N ARG A 275 -20.96 -6.26 2.39
CA ARG A 275 -21.87 -6.85 1.38
C ARG A 275 -21.30 -8.09 0.69
N TYR A 276 -19.98 -8.24 0.67
CA TYR A 276 -19.29 -9.35 0.01
C TYR A 276 -19.14 -10.59 0.89
N TYR A 277 -19.18 -10.44 2.22
CA TYR A 277 -18.93 -11.52 3.18
C TYR A 277 -19.84 -12.75 2.97
N PRO A 278 -21.18 -12.64 2.81
CA PRO A 278 -22.03 -13.84 2.77
C PRO A 278 -21.67 -14.83 1.66
N ARG A 279 -21.18 -14.35 0.51
CA ARG A 279 -20.81 -15.22 -0.63
C ARG A 279 -19.41 -15.80 -0.48
N LEU A 280 -18.53 -15.15 0.26
CA LEU A 280 -17.18 -15.62 0.57
C LEU A 280 -17.24 -16.70 1.66
N LEU A 281 -17.94 -16.40 2.77
CA LEU A 281 -18.14 -17.35 3.87
C LEU A 281 -18.79 -18.66 3.40
N ARG A 282 -19.83 -18.57 2.53
CA ARG A 282 -20.46 -19.76 1.93
C ARG A 282 -19.54 -20.58 1.02
N ALA A 283 -18.47 -19.98 0.51
CA ALA A 283 -17.49 -20.66 -0.33
C ALA A 283 -16.33 -21.27 0.49
N GLY A 284 -16.33 -21.12 1.82
CA GLY A 284 -15.27 -21.61 2.70
C GLY A 284 -14.15 -20.60 2.99
N VAL A 285 -14.28 -19.34 2.56
CA VAL A 285 -13.31 -18.29 2.92
C VAL A 285 -13.53 -17.90 4.39
N LYS A 286 -12.46 -17.92 5.18
CA LYS A 286 -12.46 -17.43 6.57
C LYS A 286 -12.19 -15.93 6.60
N ILE A 287 -12.90 -15.20 7.45
CA ILE A 287 -12.80 -13.74 7.56
C ILE A 287 -12.54 -13.39 9.01
N PHE A 288 -11.48 -12.62 9.25
CA PHE A 288 -11.02 -12.15 10.54
C PHE A 288 -11.08 -10.63 10.54
N GLU A 289 -11.76 -10.04 11.52
CA GLU A 289 -11.77 -8.60 11.75
C GLU A 289 -10.80 -8.26 12.88
N TYR A 290 -9.74 -7.50 12.60
CA TYR A 290 -8.73 -7.11 13.58
C TYR A 290 -9.31 -6.14 14.63
N GLN A 291 -9.04 -6.42 15.91
CA GLN A 291 -9.67 -5.72 17.04
C GLN A 291 -8.81 -4.65 17.74
N PRO A 292 -7.48 -4.82 17.93
CA PRO A 292 -6.69 -3.93 18.78
C PRO A 292 -6.72 -2.46 18.37
N CYS A 293 -6.43 -2.16 17.11
CA CYS A 293 -6.33 -0.81 16.57
C CYS A 293 -6.77 -0.79 15.09
N PHE A 294 -6.50 0.30 14.37
CA PHE A 294 -6.86 0.36 12.96
C PHE A 294 -5.91 -0.50 12.12
N LEU A 295 -6.45 -1.53 11.46
CA LEU A 295 -5.69 -2.37 10.54
C LEU A 295 -5.49 -1.64 9.20
N HIS A 296 -4.25 -1.28 8.90
CA HIS A 296 -3.88 -0.61 7.66
C HIS A 296 -3.05 -1.50 6.70
N LEU A 297 -2.75 -2.75 7.04
CA LEU A 297 -1.94 -3.65 6.20
C LEU A 297 -2.42 -3.81 4.75
N LYS A 298 -1.50 -3.75 3.77
CA LYS A 298 -1.72 -4.19 2.38
C LYS A 298 -0.76 -5.31 2.02
N MET A 299 -1.09 -6.50 2.51
CA MET A 299 -0.19 -7.65 2.49
C MET A 299 -0.92 -8.88 1.97
N VAL A 300 -0.25 -9.65 1.13
CA VAL A 300 -0.77 -10.88 0.54
C VAL A 300 0.29 -11.97 0.65
N LEU A 301 -0.13 -13.15 1.10
CA LEU A 301 0.67 -14.36 1.12
C LEU A 301 -0.09 -15.47 0.38
N ILE A 302 0.49 -15.95 -0.71
CA ILE A 302 -0.06 -17.06 -1.50
C ILE A 302 1.03 -18.11 -1.64
N ASP A 303 0.88 -19.21 -0.91
CA ASP A 303 1.91 -20.24 -0.75
C ASP A 303 3.24 -19.62 -0.27
N ASP A 304 4.20 -19.43 -1.19
CA ASP A 304 5.52 -18.83 -0.95
C ASP A 304 5.69 -17.45 -1.63
N TRP A 305 4.68 -17.00 -2.38
CA TRP A 305 4.67 -15.68 -3.00
C TRP A 305 4.09 -14.65 -2.04
N VAL A 306 4.85 -13.57 -1.82
CA VAL A 306 4.47 -12.44 -0.99
C VAL A 306 4.25 -11.22 -1.86
N SER A 307 3.23 -10.42 -1.53
CA SER A 307 3.11 -9.05 -2.01
C SER A 307 2.78 -8.09 -0.90
N ILE A 308 3.60 -7.04 -0.75
CA ILE A 308 3.47 -6.00 0.27
C ILE A 308 3.68 -4.65 -0.39
N GLY A 309 2.90 -3.64 -0.02
CA GLY A 309 3.11 -2.29 -0.53
C GLY A 309 1.98 -1.36 -0.16
N SER A 310 1.64 -0.47 -1.09
CA SER A 310 0.66 0.58 -0.85
C SER A 310 -0.75 0.23 -1.35
N CYS A 311 -0.88 -0.77 -2.24
CA CYS A 311 -2.13 -1.04 -2.93
C CYS A 311 -3.17 -1.75 -2.03
N ASN A 312 -4.30 -1.10 -1.77
CA ASN A 312 -5.41 -1.64 -0.99
C ASN A 312 -6.16 -2.81 -1.66
N PHE A 313 -5.83 -3.15 -2.91
CA PHE A 313 -6.50 -4.16 -3.75
C PHE A 313 -8.01 -3.92 -4.00
N ASP A 314 -8.47 -2.68 -3.79
CA ASP A 314 -9.83 -2.26 -4.08
C ASP A 314 -10.00 -1.68 -5.49
N HIS A 315 -11.25 -1.58 -5.95
CA HIS A 315 -11.55 -1.11 -7.31
C HIS A 315 -11.42 0.41 -7.51
N TRP A 316 -11.39 1.21 -6.45
CA TRP A 316 -11.22 2.67 -6.50
C TRP A 316 -9.76 3.03 -6.71
N ASN A 317 -8.92 2.41 -5.90
CA ASN A 317 -7.48 2.53 -5.91
C ASN A 317 -6.90 2.20 -7.30
N LEU A 318 -7.29 1.04 -7.86
CA LEU A 318 -6.89 0.56 -9.20
C LEU A 318 -7.44 1.39 -10.39
N ARG A 319 -8.18 2.47 -10.11
CA ARG A 319 -8.75 3.35 -11.13
C ARG A 319 -8.06 4.70 -11.19
N PHE A 320 -7.66 5.26 -10.07
CA PHE A 320 -7.19 6.64 -10.03
C PHE A 320 -5.78 6.80 -9.47
N ASN A 321 -5.29 5.84 -8.69
CA ASN A 321 -4.12 6.06 -7.86
C ASN A 321 -2.85 5.48 -8.47
N LEU A 322 -1.73 6.12 -8.14
CA LEU A 322 -0.40 5.54 -8.31
C LEU A 322 -0.10 4.66 -7.10
N GLU A 323 0.33 3.44 -7.35
CA GLU A 323 0.57 2.43 -6.31
C GLU A 323 1.76 1.56 -6.66
N ALA A 324 2.42 1.02 -5.66
CA ALA A 324 3.49 0.06 -5.88
C ALA A 324 3.60 -0.94 -4.74
N ASN A 325 3.90 -2.17 -5.12
CA ASN A 325 4.14 -3.29 -4.21
C ASN A 325 5.47 -3.96 -4.56
N LEU A 326 6.14 -4.43 -3.52
CA LEU A 326 7.09 -5.53 -3.61
C LEU A 326 6.30 -6.81 -3.92
N GLU A 327 6.76 -7.56 -4.92
CA GLU A 327 6.48 -8.99 -5.06
C GLU A 327 7.77 -9.75 -4.75
N ALA A 328 7.69 -10.78 -3.90
CA ALA A 328 8.87 -11.52 -3.47
C ALA A 328 8.63 -13.04 -3.44
N LEU A 329 9.69 -13.77 -3.75
CA LEU A 329 9.88 -15.17 -3.39
C LEU A 329 11.14 -15.20 -2.53
N ASP A 330 10.94 -15.35 -1.24
CA ASP A 330 12.01 -15.41 -0.27
C ASP A 330 11.53 -16.18 0.98
N PRO A 331 12.18 -17.30 1.36
CA PRO A 331 11.74 -18.08 2.50
C PRO A 331 11.75 -17.32 3.83
N GLY A 332 12.70 -16.41 4.03
CA GLY A 332 12.81 -15.59 5.25
C GLY A 332 11.63 -14.64 5.39
N LEU A 333 11.40 -13.81 4.37
CA LEU A 333 10.27 -12.90 4.32
C LEU A 333 8.93 -13.64 4.39
N THR A 334 8.81 -14.79 3.72
CA THR A 334 7.60 -15.62 3.73
C THR A 334 7.26 -16.10 5.14
N ARG A 335 8.25 -16.53 5.92
CA ARG A 335 8.05 -16.91 7.33
C ARG A 335 7.66 -15.72 8.19
N ALA A 336 8.33 -14.58 8.03
CA ALA A 336 8.01 -13.36 8.78
C ALA A 336 6.56 -12.89 8.51
N VAL A 337 6.14 -12.89 7.25
CA VAL A 337 4.77 -12.54 6.83
C VAL A 337 3.75 -13.53 7.38
N ALA A 338 4.04 -14.83 7.33
CA ALA A 338 3.16 -15.85 7.89
C ALA A 338 2.99 -15.66 9.41
N ALA A 339 4.08 -15.39 10.14
CA ALA A 339 4.05 -15.15 11.58
C ALA A 339 3.24 -13.88 11.93
N SER A 340 3.39 -12.80 11.17
CA SER A 340 2.56 -11.58 11.32
C SER A 340 1.07 -11.91 11.15
N PHE A 341 0.69 -12.60 10.08
CA PHE A 341 -0.70 -13.04 9.89
C PHE A 341 -1.23 -13.91 11.04
N GLU A 342 -0.44 -14.88 11.51
CA GLU A 342 -0.85 -15.77 12.59
C GLU A 342 -1.10 -15.03 13.91
N ASN A 343 -0.21 -14.08 14.25
CA ASN A 343 -0.40 -13.19 15.39
C ASN A 343 -1.67 -12.34 15.24
N ASP A 344 -1.87 -11.74 14.06
CA ASP A 344 -3.03 -10.89 13.82
C ASP A 344 -4.34 -11.67 13.83
N PHE A 345 -4.36 -12.90 13.32
CA PHE A 345 -5.52 -13.77 13.41
C PHE A 345 -5.87 -14.09 14.86
N ALA A 346 -4.88 -14.30 15.74
CA ALA A 346 -5.10 -14.55 17.17
C ALA A 346 -5.71 -13.34 17.89
N LEU A 347 -5.43 -12.12 17.42
CA LEU A 347 -5.99 -10.86 17.93
C LEU A 347 -7.29 -10.43 17.22
N SER A 348 -7.79 -11.24 16.30
CA SER A 348 -8.95 -10.91 15.47
C SER A 348 -10.21 -11.65 15.89
N GLN A 349 -11.35 -11.04 15.59
CA GLN A 349 -12.65 -11.69 15.67
C GLN A 349 -12.96 -12.42 14.36
N GLU A 350 -13.11 -13.75 14.42
CA GLU A 350 -13.59 -14.51 13.27
C GLU A 350 -15.07 -14.26 13.00
N VAL A 351 -15.41 -13.94 11.75
CA VAL A 351 -16.78 -13.70 11.30
C VAL A 351 -17.40 -15.00 10.80
N SER A 352 -18.24 -15.64 11.61
CA SER A 352 -18.97 -16.84 11.18
C SER A 352 -20.20 -16.50 10.33
N LEU A 353 -20.58 -17.40 9.40
CA LEU A 353 -21.79 -17.24 8.58
C LEU A 353 -23.07 -17.18 9.45
N GLU A 354 -23.07 -17.90 10.56
CA GLU A 354 -24.18 -17.92 11.49
C GLU A 354 -24.32 -16.60 12.25
N ALA A 355 -23.24 -16.12 12.87
CA ALA A 355 -23.21 -14.81 13.53
C ALA A 355 -23.57 -13.70 12.53
N TRP A 356 -23.09 -13.82 11.29
CA TRP A 356 -23.45 -12.92 10.21
C TRP A 356 -24.97 -12.89 9.98
N LYS A 357 -25.63 -14.05 9.87
CA LYS A 357 -27.09 -14.11 9.69
C LYS A 357 -27.85 -13.58 10.91
N ARG A 358 -27.39 -13.82 12.14
CA ARG A 358 -28.08 -13.41 13.38
C ARG A 358 -27.98 -11.90 13.71
N ARG A 359 -27.26 -11.11 12.90
CA ARG A 359 -27.05 -9.68 13.18
C ARG A 359 -28.36 -8.85 13.27
N PRO A 360 -28.42 -7.86 14.19
CA PRO A 360 -29.59 -7.00 14.39
C PRO A 360 -30.06 -6.27 13.13
N LEU A 361 -31.36 -6.02 13.03
CA LEU A 361 -31.98 -5.34 11.87
C LEU A 361 -31.36 -3.97 11.58
N TRP A 362 -31.05 -3.17 12.61
CA TRP A 362 -30.41 -1.86 12.44
C TRP A 362 -29.04 -1.96 11.75
N ARG A 363 -28.22 -2.98 12.08
CA ARG A 363 -26.94 -3.23 11.40
C ARG A 363 -27.14 -3.60 9.93
N ARG A 364 -28.19 -4.36 9.62
CA ARG A 364 -28.54 -4.73 8.25
C ARG A 364 -28.96 -3.52 7.42
N VAL A 365 -29.76 -2.62 7.99
CA VAL A 365 -30.18 -1.37 7.32
C VAL A 365 -28.96 -0.49 7.04
N LYS A 366 -28.11 -0.24 8.06
CA LYS A 366 -26.88 0.57 7.90
C LYS A 366 -25.97 0.02 6.78
N GLN A 367 -25.76 -1.30 6.75
CA GLN A 367 -24.99 -1.96 5.67
C GLN A 367 -25.61 -1.80 4.29
N ARG A 368 -26.95 -1.87 4.18
CA ARG A 368 -27.65 -1.69 2.89
C ARG A 368 -27.55 -0.27 2.38
N VAL A 369 -27.71 0.73 3.26
CA VAL A 369 -27.60 2.15 2.90
C VAL A 369 -26.20 2.44 2.38
N TRP A 370 -25.15 2.13 3.15
CA TRP A 370 -23.77 2.38 2.72
C TRP A 370 -23.39 1.58 1.46
N GLY A 371 -23.84 0.33 1.35
CA GLY A 371 -23.63 -0.48 0.15
C GLY A 371 -24.42 -0.01 -1.09
N TRP A 372 -25.46 0.80 -0.92
CA TRP A 372 -26.19 1.46 -2.01
C TRP A 372 -25.52 2.78 -2.41
N VAL A 373 -25.12 3.60 -1.42
CA VAL A 373 -24.34 4.83 -1.65
C VAL A 373 -23.07 4.52 -2.42
N ASP A 374 -22.28 3.53 -1.98
CA ASP A 374 -21.07 3.12 -2.69
C ASP A 374 -21.39 2.70 -4.15
N ARG A 375 -22.45 1.92 -4.38
CA ARG A 375 -22.86 1.54 -5.75
C ARG A 375 -23.25 2.73 -6.61
N LEU A 376 -23.94 3.72 -6.03
CA LEU A 376 -24.29 4.94 -6.76
C LEU A 376 -23.04 5.73 -7.13
N VAL A 377 -22.11 5.89 -6.20
CA VAL A 377 -20.84 6.57 -6.44
C VAL A 377 -20.03 5.84 -7.52
N VAL A 378 -19.95 4.50 -7.47
CA VAL A 378 -19.35 3.66 -8.53
C VAL A 378 -20.03 3.91 -9.88
N ASN A 379 -21.35 3.78 -9.95
CA ASN A 379 -22.10 3.89 -11.19
C ASN A 379 -22.04 5.31 -11.80
N LEU A 380 -22.07 6.36 -10.96
CA LEU A 380 -21.94 7.75 -11.40
C LEU A 380 -20.56 8.03 -11.97
N LEU A 381 -19.52 7.48 -11.34
CA LEU A 381 -18.15 7.61 -11.84
C LEU A 381 -17.88 6.71 -13.06
N ASP A 382 -18.53 5.54 -13.17
CA ASP A 382 -18.46 4.66 -14.35
C ASP A 382 -19.18 5.24 -15.58
N ARG A 383 -20.30 5.95 -15.41
CA ARG A 383 -21.05 6.57 -16.51
C ARG A 383 -20.40 7.83 -17.09
N ARG A 384 -19.45 8.45 -16.39
CA ARG A 384 -18.85 9.74 -16.75
C ARG A 384 -17.39 9.65 -17.24
N GLY A 385 -16.86 8.47 -17.55
CA GLY A 385 -15.46 8.36 -17.99
C GLY A 385 -15.14 7.12 -18.79
#